data_AF-A0AAE8QDJ7-F1
#
_entry.id   AF-A0AAE8QDJ7-F1
#
_cell.length_a   1.000
_cell.length_b   1.000
_cell.length_c   1.000
_cell.angle_alpha   90.00
_cell.angle_beta   90.00
_cell.angle_gamma   90.00
#
_symmetry.space_group_name_H-M   'P 1'
#
loop_
_entity.id
_entity.type
_entity.pdbx_description
1 polymer ?
#
loop_
_entity_poly.entity_id
_entity_poly.type
_entity_poly.pdbx_seq_one_letter_code
_entity_poly.pdbx_strand_id
1 'polypeptide(L)'
;MDILQPLPETLRLSELIDSGYSKCFGIQLSHDYQMDDSDFYIFDALDRELWGDTLLSFDPQIMRSKAGSSVKGYASEWEDGHHRLICVGTVDPQKSRDELATSLSN
;
A
#
# COMPACT_ATOMS: atom_id res chain seq x y z
N MET A 1 -8.11 20.48 14.53
CA MET A 1 -6.99 19.75 15.15
C MET A 1 -7.22 18.30 14.84
N ASP A 2 -6.68 17.83 13.72
CA ASP A 2 -6.69 16.40 13.40
C ASP A 2 -5.77 15.69 14.39
N ILE A 3 -6.39 14.97 15.31
CA ILE A 3 -5.67 14.07 16.20
C ILE A 3 -5.23 12.92 15.27
N LEU A 4 -4.02 13.03 14.72
CA LEU A 4 -3.35 11.92 14.05
C LEU A 4 -3.13 10.84 15.11
N GLN A 5 -4.14 9.99 15.30
CA GLN A 5 -3.97 8.76 16.07
C GLN A 5 -2.80 8.00 15.43
N PRO A 6 -1.89 7.43 16.25
CA PRO A 6 -0.81 6.64 15.71
C PRO A 6 -1.40 5.52 14.86
N LEU A 7 -0.88 5.36 13.64
CA LEU A 7 -1.22 4.22 12.79
C LEU A 7 -0.95 2.94 13.61
N PRO A 8 -1.94 2.06 13.77
CA PRO A 8 -1.74 0.87 14.59
C PRO A 8 -0.68 -0.04 13.97
N GLU A 9 0.06 -0.75 14.81
CA GLU A 9 1.19 -1.58 14.35
C GLU A 9 0.73 -2.72 13.44
N THR A 10 -0.49 -3.23 13.66
CA THR A 10 -1.09 -4.32 12.88
C THR A 10 -2.56 -4.05 12.60
N LEU A 11 -3.02 -4.34 11.37
CA LEU A 11 -4.43 -4.30 10.95
C LEU A 11 -4.75 -5.40 9.95
N ARG A 12 -6.02 -5.76 9.82
CA ARG A 12 -6.49 -6.60 8.72
C ARG A 12 -6.57 -5.82 7.42
N LEU A 13 -6.43 -6.50 6.28
CA LEU A 13 -6.55 -5.87 4.97
C LEU A 13 -7.89 -5.15 4.81
N SER A 14 -8.99 -5.81 5.17
CA SER A 14 -10.33 -5.22 5.07
C SER A 14 -10.49 -3.96 5.92
N GLU A 15 -9.91 -3.91 7.12
CA GLU A 15 -9.94 -2.74 8.00
C GLU A 15 -9.13 -1.57 7.43
N LEU A 16 -7.99 -1.85 6.78
CA LEU A 16 -7.22 -0.83 6.05
C LEU A 16 -8.05 -0.24 4.90
N ILE A 17 -8.77 -1.08 4.15
CA ILE A 17 -9.60 -0.60 3.04
C ILE A 17 -10.81 0.19 3.57
N ASP A 18 -11.50 -0.32 4.58
CA ASP A 18 -12.71 0.31 5.14
C ASP A 18 -12.41 1.64 5.84
N SER A 19 -11.24 1.78 6.46
CA SER A 19 -10.78 3.04 7.04
C SER A 19 -10.38 4.09 6.00
N GLY A 20 -10.36 3.72 4.72
CA GLY A 20 -9.93 4.59 3.63
C GLY A 20 -8.41 4.76 3.54
N TYR A 21 -7.62 3.94 4.26
CA TYR A 21 -6.16 3.97 4.19
C TYR A 21 -5.64 3.62 2.79
N SER A 22 -6.28 2.66 2.13
CA SER A 22 -6.00 2.30 0.74
C SER A 22 -7.26 1.84 0.01
N LYS A 23 -7.15 1.75 -1.32
CA LYS A 23 -8.17 1.12 -2.18
C LYS A 23 -7.62 -0.11 -2.91
N CYS A 24 -6.33 -0.37 -2.76
CA CYS A 24 -5.64 -1.40 -3.52
C CYS A 24 -4.69 -2.19 -2.63
N PHE A 25 -4.33 -3.36 -3.13
CA PHE A 25 -3.34 -4.24 -2.54
C PHE A 25 -2.50 -4.87 -3.63
N GLY A 26 -1.30 -5.33 -3.29
CA GLY A 26 -0.38 -5.97 -4.21
C GLY A 26 0.15 -7.27 -3.62
N ILE A 27 0.60 -8.17 -4.48
CA ILE A 27 1.29 -9.40 -4.08
C ILE A 27 2.69 -9.35 -4.68
N GLN A 28 3.70 -9.31 -3.82
CA GLN A 28 5.09 -9.38 -4.23
C GLN A 28 5.56 -10.83 -4.16
N LEU A 29 5.96 -11.39 -5.29
CA LEU A 29 6.47 -12.77 -5.37
C LEU A 29 7.99 -12.87 -5.18
N SER A 30 8.70 -11.75 -5.18
CA SER A 30 10.14 -11.69 -4.90
C SER A 30 10.51 -10.31 -4.37
N HIS A 31 11.24 -10.27 -3.25
CA HIS A 31 11.71 -9.01 -2.65
C HIS A 31 12.69 -8.23 -3.54
N ASP A 32 13.37 -8.91 -4.47
CA ASP A 32 14.26 -8.28 -5.44
C ASP A 32 13.49 -7.54 -6.55
N TYR A 33 12.20 -7.84 -6.72
CA TYR A 33 11.34 -7.16 -7.68
C TYR A 33 10.82 -5.85 -7.09
N GLN A 34 11.19 -4.72 -7.69
CA GLN A 34 10.62 -3.43 -7.29
C GLN A 34 9.22 -3.27 -7.91
N MET A 35 8.18 -3.37 -7.08
CA MET A 35 6.80 -3.14 -7.50
C MET A 35 6.55 -1.69 -7.91
N ASP A 36 5.65 -1.49 -8.86
CA ASP A 36 5.11 -0.19 -9.24
C ASP A 36 3.58 -0.17 -9.17
N ASP A 37 2.97 0.99 -9.47
CA ASP A 37 1.52 1.19 -9.34
C ASP A 37 0.67 0.18 -10.16
N SER A 38 1.23 -0.42 -11.22
CA SER A 38 0.53 -1.41 -12.05
C SER A 38 0.46 -2.80 -11.43
N ASP A 39 1.27 -3.06 -10.40
CA ASP A 39 1.27 -4.32 -9.65
C ASP A 39 0.21 -4.37 -8.53
N PHE A 40 -0.59 -3.31 -8.40
CA PHE A 40 -1.65 -3.18 -7.41
C PHE A 40 -3.03 -3.40 -8.02
N TYR A 41 -3.84 -4.20 -7.32
CA TYR A 41 -5.20 -4.55 -7.69
C TYR A 41 -6.20 -3.78 -6.82
N ILE A 42 -7.32 -3.35 -7.42
CA ILE A 42 -8.41 -2.73 -6.67
C ILE A 42 -9.07 -3.81 -5.81
N PHE A 43 -9.22 -3.54 -4.53
CA PHE A 43 -9.83 -4.46 -3.60
C PHE A 43 -11.34 -4.56 -3.83
N ASP A 44 -11.83 -5.76 -4.15
CA ASP A 44 -13.24 -6.03 -4.40
C ASP A 44 -13.89 -6.96 -3.36
N ALA A 45 -15.13 -7.39 -3.64
CA ALA A 45 -15.89 -8.27 -2.74
C ALA A 45 -15.30 -9.69 -2.63
N LEU A 46 -14.73 -10.22 -3.71
CA LEU A 46 -14.09 -11.54 -3.70
C LEU A 46 -12.77 -11.48 -2.94
N ASP A 47 -11.97 -10.43 -3.15
CA ASP A 47 -10.73 -10.20 -2.40
C ASP A 47 -10.99 -10.08 -0.90
N ARG A 48 -12.14 -9.50 -0.53
CA ARG A 48 -12.55 -9.41 0.86
C ARG A 48 -12.76 -10.77 1.51
N GLU A 49 -13.37 -11.71 0.79
CA GLU A 49 -13.58 -13.08 1.28
C GLU A 49 -12.27 -13.86 1.36
N LEU A 50 -11.36 -13.67 0.38
CA LEU A 50 -10.11 -14.41 0.29
C LEU A 50 -9.01 -13.88 1.21
N TRP A 51 -8.86 -12.55 1.25
CA TRP A 51 -7.70 -11.87 1.83
C TRP A 51 -8.06 -10.86 2.90
N GLY A 52 -9.34 -10.52 3.07
CA GLY A 52 -9.78 -9.44 3.95
C GLY A 52 -9.38 -9.63 5.42
N ASP A 53 -9.23 -10.88 5.87
CA ASP A 53 -8.81 -11.23 7.23
C ASP A 53 -7.29 -11.38 7.42
N THR A 54 -6.52 -11.20 6.35
CA THR A 54 -5.05 -11.23 6.41
C THR A 54 -4.57 -10.14 7.35
N LEU A 55 -3.82 -10.50 8.38
CA LEU A 55 -3.18 -9.55 9.29
C LEU A 55 -1.89 -9.03 8.66
N LEU A 56 -1.76 -7.71 8.59
CA LEU A 56 -0.58 -7.02 8.08
C LEU A 56 0.06 -6.19 9.20
N SER A 57 1.38 -6.04 9.12
CA SER A 57 2.17 -5.19 10.02
C SER A 57 2.67 -3.97 9.28
N PHE A 58 2.72 -2.83 9.97
CA PHE A 58 3.19 -1.58 9.40
C PHE A 58 4.68 -1.67 8.99
N ASP A 59 4.98 -1.25 7.76
CA ASP A 59 6.33 -1.15 7.22
C ASP A 59 6.58 0.30 6.73
N PRO A 60 7.51 1.04 7.36
CA PRO A 60 7.82 2.42 6.99
C PRO A 60 8.57 2.55 5.66
N GLN A 61 9.03 1.44 5.07
CA GLN A 61 9.85 1.40 3.86
C GLN A 61 9.39 0.31 2.89
N ILE A 62 8.08 0.08 2.81
CA ILE A 62 7.53 -1.06 2.07
C ILE A 62 7.89 -1.07 0.58
N MET A 63 7.92 0.11 -0.06
CA MET A 63 8.36 0.24 -1.45
C MET A 63 9.00 1.62 -1.70
N ARG A 64 9.57 1.80 -2.89
CA ARG A 64 10.03 3.09 -3.39
C ARG A 64 9.16 3.53 -4.56
N SER A 65 8.69 4.78 -4.51
CA SER A 65 8.00 5.39 -5.65
C SER A 65 8.94 5.58 -6.85
N LYS A 66 8.38 5.87 -8.02
CA LYS A 66 9.16 6.21 -9.24
C LYS A 66 10.08 7.42 -9.05
N ALA A 67 9.73 8.33 -8.14
CA ALA A 67 10.55 9.49 -7.75
C ALA A 67 11.64 9.15 -6.71
N GLY A 68 11.73 7.89 -6.27
CA GLY A 68 12.72 7.41 -5.30
C GLY A 68 12.33 7.60 -3.83
N SER A 69 11.15 8.14 -3.54
CA SER A 69 10.66 8.34 -2.18
C SER A 69 10.18 7.02 -1.57
N SER A 70 10.47 6.78 -0.29
CA SER A 70 9.90 5.65 0.45
C SER A 70 8.39 5.82 0.62
N VAL A 71 7.65 4.81 0.20
CA VAL A 71 6.22 4.67 0.45
C VAL A 71 6.07 3.83 1.72
N LYS A 72 5.16 4.24 2.59
CA LYS A 72 4.79 3.52 3.80
C LYS A 72 3.59 2.63 3.52
N GLY A 73 3.53 1.49 4.16
CA GLY A 73 2.41 0.57 3.99
C GLY A 73 2.29 -0.43 5.11
N TYR A 74 1.57 -1.48 4.82
CA TYR A 74 1.41 -2.66 5.65
C TYR A 74 1.75 -3.89 4.81
N ALA A 75 2.48 -4.84 5.39
CA ALA A 75 2.86 -6.10 4.75
C ALA A 75 2.45 -7.31 5.61
N SER A 76 2.10 -8.40 4.95
CA SER A 76 2.04 -9.74 5.54
C SER A 76 3.04 -10.62 4.81
N GLU A 77 4.12 -11.02 5.48
CA GLU A 77 5.18 -11.88 4.92
C GLU A 77 4.76 -13.35 4.99
N TRP A 78 4.89 -14.05 3.87
CA TRP A 78 4.58 -15.47 3.68
C TRP A 78 5.80 -16.21 3.14
N GLU A 79 5.78 -17.55 3.26
CA GLU A 79 6.85 -18.43 2.73
C GLU A 79 8.26 -17.96 3.17
N ASP A 80 8.46 -17.78 4.48
CA ASP A 80 9.74 -17.34 5.07
C ASP A 80 10.27 -15.99 4.54
N GLY A 81 9.35 -15.10 4.15
CA GLY A 81 9.69 -13.76 3.65
C GLY A 81 10.04 -13.71 2.17
N HIS A 82 9.70 -14.75 1.40
CA HIS A 82 9.83 -14.71 -0.06
C HIS A 82 8.66 -13.98 -0.73
N HIS A 83 7.48 -14.10 -0.15
CA HIS A 83 6.26 -13.51 -0.68
C HIS A 83 5.65 -12.57 0.34
N ARG A 84 4.98 -11.52 -0.13
CA ARG A 84 4.19 -10.70 0.77
C ARG A 84 2.97 -10.10 0.11
N LEU A 85 1.91 -10.02 0.90
CA LEU A 85 0.75 -9.21 0.58
C LEU A 85 0.99 -7.79 1.11
N ILE A 86 0.81 -6.79 0.27
CA ILE A 86 1.15 -5.39 0.53
C ILE A 86 -0.09 -4.53 0.40
N CYS A 87 -0.28 -3.61 1.35
CA CYS A 87 -1.26 -2.54 1.28
C CYS A 87 -0.56 -1.21 1.53
N VAL A 88 -0.49 -0.34 0.53
CA VAL A 88 0.17 0.98 0.64
C VAL A 88 -0.83 2.06 0.97
N GLY A 89 -0.45 2.98 1.86
CA GLY A 89 -1.27 4.15 2.19
C GLY A 89 -1.37 5.04 0.96
N THR A 90 -2.60 5.38 0.56
CA THR A 90 -2.97 6.08 -0.68
C THR A 90 -1.77 6.66 -1.44
N VAL A 91 -1.30 5.91 -2.44
CA VAL A 91 -0.77 6.55 -3.65
C VAL A 91 -1.97 7.25 -4.24
N ASP A 92 -2.22 8.48 -3.83
CA ASP A 92 -3.37 9.24 -4.31
C ASP A 92 -3.16 9.42 -5.83
N PRO A 93 -3.96 8.74 -6.69
CA PRO A 93 -3.74 8.75 -8.13
C PRO A 93 -3.90 10.17 -8.70
N GLN A 94 -4.57 11.07 -7.97
CA GLN A 94 -4.74 12.47 -8.34
C GLN A 94 -3.55 13.34 -7.92
N LYS A 95 -2.91 13.09 -6.77
CA LYS A 95 -1.73 13.85 -6.33
C LYS A 95 -0.53 13.70 -7.25
N SER A 96 -0.31 12.51 -7.80
CA SER A 96 0.76 12.30 -8.80
C SER A 96 0.54 13.13 -10.07
N ARG A 97 -0.72 13.49 -10.38
CA ARG A 97 -1.05 14.34 -11.54
C ARG A 97 -0.80 15.82 -11.25
N ASP A 98 -1.06 16.28 -10.03
CA ASP A 98 -0.85 17.67 -9.62
C ASP A 98 0.65 18.01 -9.38
N GLU A 99 1.45 17.04 -8.91
CA GLU A 99 2.91 17.22 -8.79
C GLU A 99 3.62 17.24 -10.16
N LEU A 100 3.13 16.47 -11.15
CA LEU A 100 3.61 16.55 -12.54
C LEU A 100 3.23 17.86 -13.23
N ALA A 101 2.02 18.38 -13.00
CA ALA A 101 1.56 19.65 -13.58
C ALA A 101 2.35 20.86 -13.04
N THR A 102 2.75 20.81 -11.77
CA THR A 102 3.55 21.89 -11.15
C THR A 102 5.00 21.88 -11.64
N SER A 103 5.56 20.70 -11.94
CA SER A 103 6.95 20.55 -12.40
C SER A 103 7.16 20.92 -13.88
N LEU A 104 6.09 20.95 -14.69
CA LEU A 104 6.13 21.33 -16.10
C LEU A 104 5.86 22.83 -16.35
N SER A 105 5.62 23.60 -15.29
CA SER A 105 5.25 25.03 -15.36
C SER A 105 6.39 26.00 -15.03
N ASN A 106 7.65 25.53 -14.94
CA ASN A 106 8.85 26.36 -14.74
C ASN A 106 9.84 26.23 -15.89
#